data_AF-A0A0C9W3X8-F1
#
_entry.id   AF-A0A0C9W3X8-F1
#
_cell.length_a   1.000
_cell.length_b   1.000
_cell.length_c   1.000
_cell.angle_alpha   90.00
_cell.angle_beta   90.00
_cell.angle_gamma   90.00
#
_symmetry.space_group_name_H-M   'P 1'
#
loop_
_entity.id
_entity.type
_entity.pdbx_description
1 polymer ?
#
loop_
_entity_poly.entity_id
_entity_poly.type
_entity_poly.pdbx_seq_one_letter_code
_entity_poly.pdbx_strand_id
1 'polypeptide(L)'
;MTNAWAILHDAGRYAEPYEFRPERFLNSEGNIIDDPVIGSAFGNGRRACPGRSLAEASLFIQIASILASFKLGLAKDVNGKDIDIGHATSPRDGFLL
;
A
#
# COMPACT_ATOMS: atom_id res chain seq x y z
N MET A 1 5.54 3.26 -22.34
CA MET A 1 4.96 2.81 -21.06
C MET A 1 5.53 3.70 -19.97
N THR A 2 4.68 4.24 -19.11
CA THR A 2 5.10 5.07 -17.99
C THR A 2 5.70 4.18 -16.90
N ASN A 3 6.88 4.54 -16.39
CA ASN A 3 7.49 3.82 -15.27
C ASN A 3 6.79 4.23 -13.96
N ALA A 4 5.66 3.60 -13.66
CA ALA A 4 4.88 3.88 -12.47
C ALA A 4 5.68 3.65 -11.18
N TRP A 5 6.56 2.64 -11.16
CA TRP A 5 7.41 2.36 -10.01
C TRP A 5 8.35 3.52 -9.70
N ALA A 6 9.05 4.05 -10.70
CA ALA A 6 9.95 5.19 -10.51
C ALA A 6 9.19 6.47 -10.11
N ILE A 7 8.00 6.72 -10.67
CA ILE A 7 7.17 7.87 -10.30
C ILE A 7 6.73 7.78 -8.83
N LEU A 8 6.27 6.60 -8.41
CA LEU A 8 5.78 6.36 -7.06
C LEU A 8 6.90 6.22 -6.01
N HIS A 9 8.17 6.19 -6.45
CA HIS A 9 9.35 6.16 -5.59
C HIS A 9 10.30 7.35 -5.82
N ASP A 10 9.83 8.44 -6.44
CA ASP A 10 10.63 9.64 -6.65
C ASP A 10 10.92 10.33 -5.30
N ALA A 11 12.19 10.33 -4.88
CA ALA A 11 12.64 10.95 -3.64
C ALA A 11 12.46 12.49 -3.63
N GLY A 12 12.38 13.14 -4.80
CA GLY A 12 12.05 14.55 -4.91
C GLY A 12 10.59 14.87 -4.56
N ARG A 13 9.72 13.86 -4.61
CA ARG A 13 8.29 13.97 -4.27
C ARG A 13 7.95 13.31 -2.93
N TYR A 14 8.51 12.14 -2.66
CA TYR A 14 8.23 11.35 -1.48
C TYR A 14 9.51 11.15 -0.66
N ALA A 15 9.63 11.85 0.47
CA ALA A 15 10.75 11.67 1.40
C ALA A 15 10.74 10.26 2.01
N GLU A 16 11.85 9.51 1.98
CA GLU A 16 11.86 8.07 2.31
C GLU A 16 10.84 7.28 1.45
N PRO A 17 11.02 7.22 0.12
CA PRO A 17 10.02 6.67 -0.79
C PRO A 17 9.81 5.15 -0.68
N TYR A 18 10.77 4.44 -0.09
CA TYR A 18 10.71 2.99 0.11
C TYR A 18 10.09 2.59 1.46
N GLU A 19 9.84 3.57 2.34
CA GLU A 19 9.21 3.33 3.65
C GLU A 19 7.68 3.35 3.52
N PHE A 20 7.02 2.33 4.07
CA PHE A 20 5.57 2.30 4.17
C PHE A 20 5.10 3.32 5.22
N ARG A 21 4.67 4.50 4.75
CA ARG A 21 4.25 5.63 5.59
C ARG A 21 2.90 6.19 5.13
N PRO A 22 1.77 5.60 5.57
CA PRO A 22 0.42 6.05 5.18
C PRO A 22 0.16 7.53 5.47
N GLU A 23 0.75 8.06 6.54
CA GLU A 23 0.57 9.44 7.01
C GLU A 23 1.07 10.47 5.99
N ARG A 24 1.90 10.06 5.03
CA ARG A 24 2.36 10.93 3.94
C ARG A 24 1.21 11.48 3.11
N PHE A 25 0.09 10.78 3.06
CA PHE A 25 -1.09 11.19 2.29
C PHE A 25 -2.09 11.99 3.13
N LEU A 26 -1.70 12.44 4.33
CA LEU A 26 -2.52 13.24 5.24
C LEU A 26 -1.86 14.60 5.49
N ASN A 27 -2.67 15.64 5.63
CA ASN A 27 -2.21 16.94 6.12
C ASN A 27 -2.14 16.96 7.66
N SER A 28 -1.70 18.08 8.24
CA SER A 28 -1.58 18.24 9.70
C SER A 28 -2.90 18.09 10.47
N GLU A 29 -4.04 18.21 9.79
CA GLU A 29 -5.38 18.06 10.37
C GLU A 29 -5.92 16.64 10.19
N GLY A 30 -5.16 15.74 9.54
CA GLY A 30 -5.59 14.37 9.23
C GLY A 30 -6.47 14.26 7.99
N ASN A 31 -6.61 15.32 7.20
CA ASN A 31 -7.34 15.30 5.93
C ASN A 31 -6.47 14.75 4.81
N ILE A 32 -7.07 14.01 3.87
CA ILE A 32 -6.37 13.47 2.70
C ILE A 32 -5.83 14.61 1.84
N ILE A 33 -4.55 14.55 1.48
CA ILE A 33 -3.96 15.46 0.51
C ILE A 33 -4.25 14.99 -0.92
N ASP A 34 -4.49 15.95 -1.82
CA ASP A 34 -4.59 15.64 -3.24
C ASP A 34 -3.19 15.42 -3.83
N ASP A 35 -2.87 14.16 -4.10
CA ASP A 35 -1.63 13.76 -4.76
C ASP A 35 -1.89 13.50 -6.26
N PRO A 36 -1.48 14.42 -7.16
CA PRO A 36 -1.74 14.28 -8.59
C PRO A 36 -1.15 13.04 -9.27
N VAL A 37 -0.12 12.39 -8.70
CA VAL A 37 0.54 11.25 -9.34
C VAL A 37 0.19 9.90 -8.70
N ILE A 38 -0.53 9.90 -7.57
CA ILE A 38 -0.89 8.66 -6.86
C ILE A 38 -1.67 7.67 -7.74
N GLY A 39 -2.47 8.21 -8.67
CA GLY A 39 -3.22 7.43 -9.66
C GLY A 39 -2.33 6.64 -10.64
N SER A 40 -1.03 6.94 -10.71
CA SER A 40 -0.09 6.25 -11.60
C SER A 40 0.03 4.74 -11.33
N ALA A 41 -0.32 4.30 -10.12
CA ALA A 41 -0.43 2.87 -9.77
C ALA A 41 -1.45 2.14 -10.68
N PHE A 42 -2.44 2.87 -11.16
CA PHE A 42 -3.50 2.40 -12.06
C PHE A 42 -3.24 2.81 -13.51
N GLY A 43 -2.03 3.24 -13.86
CA GLY A 43 -1.71 3.78 -15.17
C GLY A 43 -2.19 5.21 -15.37
N ASN A 44 -2.02 5.73 -16.59
CA ASN A 44 -2.17 7.17 -16.87
C ASN A 44 -2.93 7.43 -18.18
N GLY A 45 -3.59 8.59 -18.25
CA GLY A 45 -4.26 9.09 -19.44
C GLY A 45 -5.47 8.25 -19.89
N ARG A 46 -5.76 8.26 -21.20
CA ARG A 46 -6.95 7.61 -21.78
C ARG A 46 -7.01 6.09 -21.62
N ARG A 47 -5.90 5.44 -21.24
CA ARG A 47 -5.80 4.00 -21.00
C ARG A 47 -5.48 3.68 -19.53
N ALA A 48 -5.77 4.61 -18.62
CA ALA A 48 -5.76 4.31 -17.20
C ALA A 48 -6.75 3.16 -16.88
N CYS A 49 -6.47 2.43 -15.81
CA CYS A 49 -7.25 1.26 -15.41
C CYS A 49 -8.72 1.63 -15.24
N PRO A 50 -9.64 1.05 -16.03
CA PRO A 50 -11.07 1.31 -15.87
C PRO A 50 -11.61 0.76 -14.54
N GLY A 51 -10.90 -0.16 -13.91
CA GLY A 51 -11.23 -0.75 -12.61
C GLY A 51 -10.74 0.03 -11.40
N ARG A 52 -10.12 1.22 -11.56
CA ARG A 52 -9.52 1.99 -10.46
C ARG A 52 -10.49 2.20 -9.29
N SER A 53 -11.68 2.74 -9.57
CA SER A 53 -12.67 3.06 -8.52
C SER A 53 -13.17 1.80 -7.81
N LEU A 54 -13.34 0.69 -8.55
CA LEU A 54 -13.72 -0.59 -7.96
C LEU A 54 -12.60 -1.11 -7.03
N ALA A 55 -11.34 -1.04 -7.47
CA ALA A 55 -10.20 -1.48 -6.68
C ALA A 55 -10.05 -0.65 -5.40
N GLU A 56 -10.14 0.68 -5.48
CA GLU A 56 -10.06 1.58 -4.32
C GLU A 56 -11.17 1.28 -3.31
N ALA A 57 -12.43 1.17 -3.76
CA ALA A 57 -13.56 0.84 -2.88
C ALA A 57 -13.41 -0.56 -2.25
N SER A 58 -12.99 -1.54 -3.04
CA SER A 58 -12.79 -2.91 -2.56
C SER A 58 -11.66 -2.99 -1.52
N LEU A 59 -10.55 -2.28 -1.75
CA LEU A 59 -9.43 -2.22 -0.79
C LEU A 59 -9.86 -1.57 0.52
N PHE A 60 -10.60 -0.46 0.46
CA PHE A 60 -11.11 0.20 1.66
C PHE A 60 -11.97 -0.75 2.50
N ILE A 61 -12.95 -1.42 1.87
CA ILE A 61 -13.84 -2.36 2.57
C ILE A 61 -13.05 -3.52 3.17
N GLN A 62 -12.10 -4.09 2.43
CA GLN A 62 -11.29 -5.20 2.92
C GLN A 62 -10.45 -4.79 4.13
N ILE A 63 -9.71 -3.67 4.05
CA ILE A 63 -8.86 -3.19 5.15
C ILE A 63 -9.72 -2.87 6.37
N ALA A 64 -10.83 -2.14 6.20
CA ALA A 64 -11.73 -1.80 7.29
C ALA A 64 -12.32 -3.06 7.96
N SER A 65 -12.75 -4.04 7.16
CA SER A 65 -13.31 -5.29 7.67
C SER A 65 -12.29 -6.11 8.45
N ILE A 66 -11.05 -6.17 7.94
CA ILE A 66 -9.94 -6.87 8.59
C ILE A 66 -9.61 -6.22 9.93
N LEU A 67 -9.44 -4.89 9.96
CA LEU A 67 -9.11 -4.16 11.18
C LEU A 67 -10.23 -4.17 12.21
N ALA A 68 -11.49 -4.24 11.78
CA ALA A 68 -12.65 -4.33 12.68
C ALA A 68 -12.82 -5.72 13.30
N SER A 69 -12.41 -6.78 12.59
CA SER A 69 -12.73 -8.17 12.97
C SER A 69 -11.55 -8.95 13.54
N PHE A 70 -10.31 -8.53 13.25
CA PHE A 70 -9.10 -9.29 13.58
C PHE A 70 -8.02 -8.41 14.20
N LYS A 71 -7.20 -9.03 15.05
CA LYS A 71 -5.92 -8.47 15.49
C LYS A 71 -4.81 -9.12 14.68
N LEU A 72 -4.11 -8.31 13.89
CA LEU A 72 -3.01 -8.77 13.05
C LEU A 72 -1.73 -8.92 13.89
N GLY A 73 -0.96 -9.95 13.60
CA GLY A 73 0.34 -10.24 14.20
C GLY A 73 1.23 -10.94 13.18
N LEU A 74 2.49 -11.17 13.55
CA LEU A 74 3.37 -12.03 12.78
C LEU A 74 3.11 -13.48 13.17
N ALA A 75 3.16 -14.36 12.19
CA ALA A 75 3.17 -15.79 12.42
C ALA A 75 4.33 -16.18 13.35
N LYS A 76 4.09 -17.18 14.20
CA LYS A 76 5.06 -17.69 15.17
C LYS A 76 5.70 -18.97 14.65
N ASP A 77 7.01 -19.11 14.87
CA ASP A 77 7.72 -20.36 14.63
C ASP A 77 7.39 -21.41 15.70
N VAL A 78 7.98 -22.61 15.57
CA VAL A 78 7.82 -23.72 16.53
C VAL A 78 8.27 -23.38 17.96
N ASN A 79 9.04 -22.31 18.13
CA ASN A 79 9.57 -21.83 19.40
C ASN A 79 8.79 -20.61 19.94
N GLY A 80 7.72 -20.18 19.26
CA GLY A 80 6.92 -19.02 19.64
C GLY A 80 7.54 -17.66 19.29
N LYS A 81 8.59 -17.62 18.47
CA LYS A 81 9.24 -16.40 18.00
C LYS A 81 8.58 -15.90 16.71
N ASP A 82 8.50 -14.59 16.54
CA ASP A 82 8.04 -13.98 15.28
C ASP A 82 8.92 -14.41 14.11
N ILE A 83 8.25 -14.83 13.03
CA ILE A 83 8.91 -15.15 11.76
C ILE A 83 9.23 -13.83 11.05
N ASP A 84 10.51 -13.60 10.76
CA ASP A 84 10.94 -12.47 9.95
C ASP A 84 10.56 -12.71 8.47
N ILE A 85 9.68 -11.86 7.96
CA ILE A 85 9.16 -11.93 6.59
C ILE A 85 10.05 -11.21 5.57
N GLY A 86 11.07 -10.47 6.02
CA GLY A 86 11.97 -9.69 5.17
C GLY A 86 11.25 -8.67 4.27
N HIS A 87 12.00 -8.03 3.37
CA HIS A 87 11.42 -7.20 2.31
C HIS A 87 11.14 -8.07 1.08
N ALA A 88 9.86 -8.29 0.76
CA ALA A 88 9.45 -9.08 -0.39
C ALA A 88 8.47 -8.28 -1.27
N THR A 89 8.75 -8.23 -2.58
CA THR A 89 7.87 -7.61 -3.58
C THR A 89 6.63 -8.45 -3.89
N SER A 90 6.59 -9.68 -3.39
CA SER A 90 5.45 -10.59 -3.42
C SER A 90 5.53 -11.50 -2.20
N PRO A 91 4.43 -11.82 -1.50
CA PRO A 91 4.45 -12.82 -0.44
C PRO A 91 4.88 -14.16 -1.03
N ARG A 92 5.98 -14.73 -0.54
CA ARG A 92 6.54 -15.98 -1.09
C ARG A 92 5.67 -17.20 -0.74
N ASP A 93 5.03 -17.16 0.43
CA ASP A 93 4.19 -18.24 0.97
C ASP A 93 2.79 -17.74 1.40
N GLY A 94 2.30 -16.69 0.73
CA GLY A 94 1.06 -16.00 1.10
C GLY A 94 1.24 -14.93 2.17
N PHE A 95 0.14 -14.28 2.55
CA PHE A 95 0.11 -13.30 3.64
C PHE A 95 -0.07 -14.07 4.95
N LEU A 96 1.04 -14.47 5.56
CA LEU A 96 1.05 -15.21 6.83
C LEU A 96 0.63 -14.25 7.96
N LEU A 97 -0.60 -14.41 8.44
CA LEU A 97 -1.07 -13.88 9.73
C LEU A 97 -0.57 -14.76 10.88
#